data_AF-C5KBJ8-F1
#
_entry.id   AF-C5KBJ8-F1
#
_cell.length_a   1.000
_cell.length_b   1.000
_cell.length_c   1.000
_cell.angle_alpha   90.00
_cell.angle_beta   90.00
_cell.angle_gamma   90.00
#
_symmetry.space_group_name_H-M   'P 1'
#
loop_
_entity.id
_entity.type
_entity.pdbx_description
1 polymer ?
#
loop_
_entity_poly.entity_id
_entity_poly.type
_entity_poly.pdbx_seq_one_letter_code
_entity_poly.pdbx_strand_id
1 'polypeptide(L)'
;MDHLKAALNRKHPFETGITLPLSLEAAIETQLSLTPDEIIRRRKLTMEAIKKRAVALESATTTSQASMHSDVAKIAGNLNLDLLEELIDLTEYTDRALVEDLRNGMPVVGHITVSPGVFAPPRPPMDSDGKERVISLDQLHSRARSARAGIINSICEEGFKAEAWEGTLQEVEKGHLEGPSQLAAIESSFENPVIVRRVPVHQSDKTRLCDDYKRSHTNLATSFGQRVTLPTHQTLIGAWRRLSRAADGCNFQIFKGDHENAYRQVPTHPDHAQYQLICIADPDNKPAIFRHRAASFGSSSSVTSYCRVSQCLVHLLRVLFCLAAMSFIDDYWSVERSETSPSAFECWIFLNEVIGFREKVTKRTPPSNDIDLLGLGVKLDRESLTLSLPEEKRISLETLMRELSQLAVPSPGRIRKLCGKLTFASATSGDFSWRASIRRLHAQLRGRRDPKKLALLT
;
A
#
# COMPACT_ATOMS: atom_id res chain seq x y z
N MET A 1 -25.07 36.75 -2.64
CA MET A 1 -25.49 36.75 -1.23
C MET A 1 -25.74 35.35 -0.69
N ASP A 2 -26.30 34.43 -1.46
CA ASP A 2 -26.63 33.07 -0.98
C ASP A 2 -25.42 32.22 -0.59
N HIS A 3 -24.29 32.36 -1.29
CA HIS A 3 -23.03 31.71 -0.91
C HIS A 3 -22.51 32.21 0.45
N LEU A 4 -22.72 33.47 0.80
CA LEU A 4 -22.29 34.05 2.08
C LEU A 4 -23.17 33.55 3.23
N LYS A 5 -24.50 33.52 3.02
CA LYS A 5 -25.46 32.91 3.96
C LYS A 5 -25.18 31.42 4.17
N ALA A 6 -24.84 30.68 3.11
CA ALA A 6 -24.47 29.26 3.20
C ALA A 6 -23.12 29.05 3.91
N ALA A 7 -22.17 29.98 3.76
CA ALA A 7 -20.89 29.93 4.46
C ALA A 7 -21.04 30.19 5.96
N LEU A 8 -21.86 31.17 6.36
CA LEU A 8 -22.13 31.50 7.77
C LEU A 8 -22.86 30.36 8.52
N ASN A 9 -23.61 29.53 7.81
CA ASN A 9 -24.32 28.37 8.38
C ASN A 9 -23.51 27.07 8.33
N ARG A 10 -22.28 27.08 7.79
CA ARG A 10 -21.42 25.89 7.77
C ARG A 10 -20.52 25.88 9.00
N LYS A 11 -20.53 24.75 9.73
CA LYS A 11 -19.54 24.46 10.77
C LYS A 11 -18.14 24.60 10.19
N HIS A 12 -17.21 25.12 10.98
CA HIS A 12 -15.84 25.26 10.56
C HIS A 12 -15.31 23.88 10.08
N PRO A 13 -14.50 23.78 9.03
CA PRO A 13 -13.92 22.49 8.61
C PRO A 13 -13.10 21.77 9.69
N PHE A 14 -12.74 22.48 10.76
CA PHE A 14 -12.09 21.93 11.96
C PHE A 14 -13.07 21.51 13.07
N GLU A 15 -14.34 21.89 12.96
CA GLU A 15 -15.45 21.46 13.81
C GLU A 15 -16.19 20.26 13.22
N THR A 16 -16.06 20.00 11.91
CA THR A 16 -16.51 18.74 11.31
C THR A 16 -15.55 17.63 11.72
N GLY A 17 -16.01 16.70 12.58
CA GLY A 17 -15.22 15.58 13.07
C GLY A 17 -14.68 14.72 11.92
N ILE A 18 -13.41 14.37 11.98
CA ILE A 18 -12.83 13.35 11.10
C ILE A 18 -13.31 12.00 11.65
N THR A 19 -14.04 11.24 10.84
CA THR A 19 -14.43 9.87 11.19
C THR A 19 -13.18 8.99 11.23
N LEU A 20 -12.88 8.42 12.39
CA LEU A 20 -11.78 7.48 12.55
C LEU A 20 -12.32 6.04 12.47
N PRO A 21 -11.51 5.05 12.09
CA PRO A 21 -11.90 3.65 12.22
C PRO A 21 -12.27 3.32 13.67
N LEU A 22 -13.31 2.52 13.91
CA LEU A 22 -13.79 2.18 15.26
C LEU A 22 -12.69 1.61 16.16
N SER A 23 -11.83 0.73 15.63
CA SER A 23 -10.70 0.18 16.40
C SER A 23 -9.66 1.24 16.77
N LEU A 24 -9.50 2.29 15.97
CA LEU A 24 -8.63 3.42 16.29
C LEU A 24 -9.25 4.30 17.37
N GLU A 25 -10.57 4.54 17.30
CA GLU A 25 -11.30 5.29 18.33
C GLU A 25 -11.22 4.58 19.68
N ALA A 26 -11.48 3.28 19.72
CA ALA A 26 -11.41 2.47 20.94
C ALA A 26 -9.98 2.45 21.55
N ALA A 27 -8.95 2.37 20.71
CA ALA A 27 -7.56 2.45 21.17
C ALA A 27 -7.26 3.81 21.81
N ILE A 28 -7.68 4.91 21.17
CA ILE A 28 -7.51 6.27 21.71
C ILE A 28 -8.29 6.43 23.02
N GLU A 29 -9.53 5.96 23.09
CA GLU A 29 -10.36 6.04 24.30
C GLU A 29 -9.73 5.27 25.46
N THR A 30 -9.17 4.08 25.20
CA THR A 30 -8.43 3.32 26.21
C THR A 30 -7.22 4.09 26.70
N GLN A 31 -6.45 4.71 25.80
CA GLN A 31 -5.29 5.54 26.20
C GLN A 31 -5.70 6.73 27.07
N LEU A 32 -6.85 7.34 26.80
CA LEU A 32 -7.35 8.48 27.57
C LEU A 32 -7.94 8.07 28.92
N SER A 33 -8.45 6.84 29.03
CA SER A 33 -9.04 6.31 30.27
C SER A 33 -8.02 5.80 31.29
N LEU A 34 -6.76 5.58 30.87
CA LEU A 34 -5.71 4.98 31.69
C LEU A 34 -4.52 5.92 31.87
N THR A 35 -3.82 5.76 32.99
CA THR A 35 -2.53 6.41 33.23
C THR A 35 -1.46 5.84 32.29
N PRO A 36 -0.39 6.59 31.99
CA PRO A 36 0.73 6.09 31.19
C PRO A 36 1.32 4.77 31.73
N ASP A 37 1.49 4.65 33.05
CA ASP A 37 2.05 3.45 33.68
C ASP A 37 1.15 2.22 33.53
N GLU A 38 -0.18 2.39 33.63
CA GLU A 38 -1.13 1.30 33.38
C GLU A 38 -1.07 0.81 31.93
N ILE A 39 -0.95 1.72 30.97
CA ILE A 39 -0.81 1.39 29.55
C ILE A 39 0.49 0.61 29.30
N ILE A 40 1.61 1.11 29.82
CA ILE A 40 2.92 0.46 29.68
C ILE A 40 2.90 -0.93 30.30
N ARG A 41 2.34 -1.06 31.52
CA ARG A 41 2.19 -2.34 32.20
C ARG A 41 1.32 -3.31 31.41
N ARG A 42 0.18 -2.85 30.89
CA ARG A 42 -0.73 -3.67 30.08
C ARG A 42 -0.04 -4.17 28.81
N ARG A 43 0.68 -3.30 28.10
CA ARG A 43 1.46 -3.65 26.91
C ARG A 43 2.50 -4.74 27.22
N LYS A 44 3.28 -4.56 28.29
CA LYS A 44 4.28 -5.55 28.73
C LYS A 44 3.65 -6.91 29.03
N LEU A 45 2.59 -6.96 29.84
CA LEU A 45 1.89 -8.20 30.16
C LEU A 45 1.31 -8.88 28.92
N THR A 46 0.79 -8.09 27.97
CA THR A 46 0.26 -8.60 26.71
C THR A 46 1.36 -9.20 25.84
N MET A 47 2.52 -8.53 25.71
CA MET A 47 3.68 -9.07 25.00
C MET A 47 4.19 -10.38 25.64
N GLU A 48 4.26 -10.45 26.97
CA GLU A 48 4.64 -11.66 27.70
C GLU A 48 3.66 -12.82 27.45
N ALA A 49 2.35 -12.55 27.45
CA ALA A 49 1.33 -13.56 27.16
C ALA A 49 1.43 -14.07 25.72
N ILE A 50 1.55 -13.18 24.74
CA ILE A 50 1.71 -13.53 23.32
C ILE A 50 2.99 -14.34 23.12
N LYS A 51 4.10 -13.95 23.75
CA LYS A 51 5.36 -14.70 23.67
C LYS A 51 5.24 -16.11 24.22
N LYS A 52 4.60 -16.28 25.38
CA LYS A 52 4.32 -17.61 25.95
C LYS A 52 3.44 -18.44 25.00
N ARG A 53 2.47 -17.80 24.37
CA ARG A 53 1.57 -18.48 23.42
C ARG A 53 2.30 -18.89 22.14
N ALA A 54 3.14 -18.02 21.59
CA ALA A 54 3.98 -18.33 20.43
C ALA A 54 4.83 -19.58 20.67
N VAL A 55 5.48 -19.68 21.84
CA VAL A 55 6.26 -20.87 22.25
C VAL A 55 5.36 -22.10 22.35
N ALA A 56 4.18 -21.99 22.97
CA ALA A 56 3.25 -23.10 23.09
C ALA A 56 2.72 -23.62 21.74
N LEU A 57 2.75 -22.77 20.69
CA LEU A 57 2.30 -23.11 19.34
C LEU A 57 3.41 -23.67 18.45
N GLU A 58 4.70 -23.61 18.83
CA GLU A 58 5.85 -23.97 17.97
C GLU A 58 5.69 -25.34 17.28
N SER A 59 5.21 -26.36 18.00
CA SER A 59 5.01 -27.70 17.43
C SER A 59 3.88 -27.74 16.40
N ALA A 60 2.77 -27.02 16.66
CA ALA A 60 1.66 -26.90 15.72
C ALA A 60 2.11 -26.11 14.49
N THR A 61 2.80 -24.99 14.69
CA THR A 61 3.38 -24.15 13.63
C THR A 61 4.32 -24.93 12.73
N THR A 62 5.21 -25.74 13.31
CA THR A 62 6.13 -26.59 12.53
C THR A 62 5.37 -27.59 11.66
N THR A 63 4.32 -28.20 12.20
CA THR A 63 3.47 -29.17 11.47
C THR A 63 2.69 -28.49 10.35
N SER A 64 2.08 -27.34 10.64
CA SER A 64 1.35 -26.49 9.71
C SER A 64 2.25 -26.04 8.55
N GLN A 65 3.46 -25.55 8.86
CA GLN A 65 4.47 -25.15 7.88
C GLN A 65 4.95 -26.31 6.99
N ALA A 66 5.11 -27.52 7.55
CA ALA A 66 5.51 -28.69 6.78
C ALA A 66 4.45 -29.13 5.75
N SER A 67 3.18 -28.79 5.98
CA SER A 67 2.07 -29.09 5.06
C SER A 67 1.91 -28.07 3.92
N MET A 68 2.55 -26.91 4.02
CA MET A 68 2.44 -25.86 3.00
C MET A 68 3.06 -26.29 1.67
N HIS A 69 2.47 -25.84 0.57
CA HIS A 69 3.09 -26.00 -0.74
C HIS A 69 4.50 -25.37 -0.74
N SER A 70 5.47 -26.05 -1.38
CA SER A 70 6.88 -25.63 -1.35
C SER A 70 7.13 -24.17 -1.79
N ASP A 71 6.35 -23.66 -2.75
CA ASP A 71 6.42 -22.25 -3.17
C ASP A 71 5.96 -21.29 -2.09
N VAL A 72 4.90 -21.63 -1.36
CA VAL A 72 4.36 -20.82 -0.28
C VAL A 72 5.30 -20.84 0.91
N ALA A 73 5.82 -22.02 1.27
CA ALA A 73 6.77 -22.19 2.36
C ALA A 73 8.05 -21.36 2.17
N LYS A 74 8.54 -21.17 0.93
CA LYS A 74 9.70 -20.28 0.68
C LYS A 74 9.46 -18.80 1.01
N ILE A 75 8.20 -18.36 1.03
CA ILE A 75 7.83 -16.95 1.24
C ILE A 75 7.25 -16.71 2.64
N ALA A 76 6.29 -17.54 3.04
CA ALA A 76 5.56 -17.41 4.30
C ALA A 76 5.96 -18.46 5.35
N GLY A 77 6.90 -19.37 5.06
CA GLY A 77 7.30 -20.42 5.99
C GLY A 77 8.04 -19.92 7.23
N ASN A 78 8.46 -18.65 7.27
CA ASN A 78 8.98 -18.02 8.48
C ASN A 78 7.89 -17.31 9.30
N LEU A 79 6.65 -17.23 8.80
CA LEU A 79 5.55 -16.60 9.51
C LEU A 79 4.91 -17.59 10.50
N ASN A 80 4.63 -17.10 11.70
CA ASN A 80 3.83 -17.81 12.70
C ASN A 80 2.34 -17.61 12.39
N LEU A 81 1.86 -18.29 11.35
CA LEU A 81 0.48 -18.17 10.87
C LEU A 81 -0.53 -18.68 11.89
N ASP A 82 -0.21 -19.71 12.67
CA ASP A 82 -1.10 -20.24 13.69
C ASP A 82 -1.27 -19.27 14.86
N LEU A 83 -0.20 -18.55 15.27
CA LEU A 83 -0.33 -17.45 16.22
C LEU A 83 -1.15 -16.30 15.63
N LEU A 84 -0.92 -15.95 14.36
CA LEU A 84 -1.69 -14.90 13.69
C LEU A 84 -3.19 -15.24 13.66
N GLU A 85 -3.53 -16.50 13.38
CA GLU A 85 -4.90 -17.03 13.40
C GLU A 85 -5.54 -16.86 14.79
N GLU A 86 -4.84 -17.29 15.84
CA GLU A 86 -5.34 -17.15 17.21
C GLU A 86 -5.53 -15.69 17.62
N LEU A 87 -4.63 -14.79 17.22
CA LEU A 87 -4.75 -13.37 17.51
C LEU A 87 -5.91 -12.72 16.73
N ILE A 88 -6.13 -13.15 15.50
CA ILE A 88 -7.30 -12.75 14.69
C ILE A 88 -8.58 -13.18 15.41
N ASP A 89 -8.65 -14.42 15.87
CA ASP A 89 -9.77 -14.99 16.63
C ASP A 89 -10.04 -14.26 17.93
N LEU A 90 -9.00 -14.06 18.75
CA LEU A 90 -9.07 -13.33 20.01
C LEU A 90 -9.56 -11.89 19.86
N THR A 91 -9.17 -11.20 18.78
CA THR A 91 -9.47 -9.78 18.57
C THR A 91 -10.70 -9.54 17.68
N GLU A 92 -11.42 -10.60 17.34
CA GLU A 92 -12.58 -10.57 16.47
C GLU A 92 -12.34 -9.86 15.12
N TYR A 93 -11.13 -10.00 14.56
CA TYR A 93 -10.80 -9.37 13.27
C TYR A 93 -11.63 -9.97 12.14
N THR A 94 -12.15 -9.11 11.26
CA THR A 94 -13.22 -9.48 10.33
C THR A 94 -12.75 -10.24 9.09
N ASP A 95 -11.48 -10.10 8.70
CA ASP A 95 -10.89 -10.85 7.58
C ASP A 95 -10.32 -12.19 8.04
N ARG A 96 -11.24 -13.12 8.33
CA ARG A 96 -10.91 -14.48 8.79
C ARG A 96 -10.17 -15.33 7.75
N ALA A 97 -10.35 -15.02 6.46
CA ALA A 97 -9.72 -15.76 5.37
C ALA A 97 -8.23 -15.43 5.19
N LEU A 98 -7.72 -14.37 5.83
CA LEU A 98 -6.36 -13.90 5.63
C LEU A 98 -5.30 -14.97 5.90
N VAL A 99 -5.41 -15.71 7.00
CA VAL A 99 -4.40 -16.70 7.36
C VAL A 99 -4.38 -17.84 6.36
N GLU A 100 -5.54 -18.34 5.99
CA GLU A 100 -5.65 -19.43 5.02
C GLU A 100 -5.16 -19.00 3.64
N ASP A 101 -5.44 -17.76 3.22
CA ASP A 101 -4.91 -17.21 1.97
C ASP A 101 -3.37 -17.01 2.03
N LEU A 102 -2.79 -16.76 3.21
CA LEU A 102 -1.32 -16.76 3.38
C LEU A 102 -0.75 -18.19 3.39
N ARG A 103 -1.46 -19.16 3.97
CA ARG A 103 -1.06 -20.57 4.08
C ARG A 103 -1.09 -21.28 2.73
N ASN A 104 -2.06 -20.94 1.87
CA ASN A 104 -2.23 -21.52 0.52
C ASN A 104 -1.65 -20.65 -0.59
N GLY A 105 -1.39 -19.38 -0.31
CA GLY A 105 -0.94 -18.39 -1.28
C GLY A 105 -2.08 -17.55 -1.84
N MET A 106 -1.81 -16.25 -2.02
CA MET A 106 -2.84 -15.28 -2.38
C MET A 106 -3.24 -15.38 -3.87
N PRO A 107 -4.53 -15.19 -4.20
CA PRO A 107 -4.99 -15.21 -5.58
C PRO A 107 -4.40 -14.06 -6.41
N VAL A 108 -4.05 -14.36 -7.66
CA VAL A 108 -3.42 -13.40 -8.60
C VAL A 108 -4.43 -12.80 -9.57
N VAL A 109 -5.37 -13.63 -10.03
CA VAL A 109 -6.42 -13.32 -11.00
C VAL A 109 -7.76 -13.85 -10.47
N GLY A 110 -8.85 -13.54 -11.15
CA GLY A 110 -10.18 -13.90 -10.70
C GLY A 110 -10.68 -12.95 -9.61
N HIS A 111 -11.55 -13.44 -8.75
CA HIS A 111 -12.14 -12.64 -7.68
C HIS A 111 -11.25 -12.65 -6.43
N ILE A 112 -10.72 -11.48 -6.08
CA ILE A 112 -9.90 -11.33 -4.87
C ILE A 112 -10.80 -11.39 -3.63
N THR A 113 -10.37 -12.14 -2.62
CA THR A 113 -11.05 -12.33 -1.34
C THR A 113 -11.52 -10.99 -0.76
N VAL A 114 -12.78 -10.94 -0.33
CA VAL A 114 -13.38 -9.77 0.30
C VAL A 114 -13.05 -9.80 1.79
N SER A 115 -12.79 -8.62 2.36
CA SER A 115 -12.43 -8.40 3.76
C SER A 115 -13.52 -7.54 4.39
N PRO A 116 -14.64 -8.14 4.84
CA PRO A 116 -15.80 -7.40 5.30
C PRO A 116 -15.43 -6.40 6.40
N GLY A 117 -15.90 -5.15 6.28
CA GLY A 117 -15.62 -4.10 7.29
C GLY A 117 -14.18 -3.55 7.30
N VAL A 118 -13.23 -4.16 6.59
CA VAL A 118 -11.84 -3.67 6.50
C VAL A 118 -11.71 -2.59 5.42
N PHE A 119 -12.31 -2.84 4.26
CA PHE A 119 -12.27 -1.93 3.12
C PHE A 119 -13.66 -1.43 2.74
N ALA A 120 -13.71 -0.29 2.04
CA ALA A 120 -14.97 0.29 1.60
C ALA A 120 -15.62 -0.58 0.50
N PRO A 121 -16.95 -0.55 0.37
CA PRO A 121 -17.64 -1.19 -0.75
C PRO A 121 -17.17 -0.61 -2.10
N PRO A 122 -17.35 -1.38 -3.20
CA PRO A 122 -17.02 -0.90 -4.54
C PRO A 122 -17.86 0.34 -4.87
N ARG A 123 -17.30 1.23 -5.70
CA ARG A 123 -18.07 2.40 -6.16
C ARG A 123 -19.19 1.94 -7.11
N PRO A 124 -20.34 2.63 -7.11
CA PRO A 124 -21.34 2.42 -8.15
C PRO A 124 -20.70 2.54 -9.54
N PRO A 125 -21.17 1.79 -10.54
CA PRO A 125 -20.70 1.95 -11.91
C PRO A 125 -20.88 3.40 -12.35
N MET A 126 -19.78 4.15 -12.53
CA MET A 126 -19.82 5.37 -13.33
C MET A 126 -19.91 4.97 -14.79
N ASP A 127 -20.74 5.69 -15.57
CA ASP A 127 -20.83 5.59 -17.03
C ASP A 127 -19.44 5.32 -17.61
N SER A 128 -19.26 4.11 -18.15
CA SER A 128 -17.98 3.72 -18.69
C SER A 128 -17.71 4.50 -19.96
N ASP A 129 -16.52 5.10 -20.09
CA ASP A 129 -15.97 5.64 -21.34
C ASP A 129 -15.76 4.53 -22.43
N GLY A 130 -16.60 3.49 -22.47
CA GLY A 130 -16.49 2.33 -23.36
C GLY A 130 -15.34 1.36 -23.05
N LYS A 131 -14.61 1.55 -21.94
CA LYS A 131 -13.45 0.70 -21.60
C LYS A 131 -13.86 -0.55 -20.81
N GLU A 132 -13.46 -1.71 -21.32
CA GLU A 132 -13.52 -3.00 -20.64
C GLU A 132 -12.78 -2.91 -19.29
N ARG A 133 -13.49 -3.22 -18.19
CA ARG A 133 -12.94 -3.09 -16.83
C ARG A 133 -12.45 -4.41 -16.25
N VAL A 134 -13.12 -5.51 -16.60
CA VAL A 134 -12.81 -6.86 -16.14
C VAL A 134 -13.05 -7.84 -17.29
N ILE A 135 -12.17 -8.83 -17.45
CA ILE A 135 -12.30 -9.95 -18.40
C ILE A 135 -12.37 -11.28 -17.65
N SER A 136 -12.99 -12.29 -18.26
CA SER A 136 -12.96 -13.67 -17.76
C SER A 136 -11.59 -14.32 -17.96
N LEU A 137 -11.35 -15.43 -17.27
CA LEU A 137 -10.13 -16.23 -17.46
C LEU A 137 -10.04 -16.80 -18.88
N ASP A 138 -11.15 -17.26 -19.45
CA ASP A 138 -11.19 -17.75 -20.83
C ASP A 138 -10.80 -16.64 -21.83
N GLN A 139 -11.28 -15.41 -21.60
CA GLN A 139 -10.86 -14.26 -22.39
C GLN A 139 -9.38 -13.94 -22.21
N LEU A 140 -8.85 -14.02 -20.98
CA LEU A 140 -7.41 -13.86 -20.74
C LEU A 140 -6.60 -14.90 -21.52
N HIS A 141 -6.98 -16.18 -21.43
CA HIS A 141 -6.30 -17.28 -22.13
C HIS A 141 -6.37 -17.12 -23.65
N SER A 142 -7.54 -16.76 -24.19
CA SER A 142 -7.70 -16.52 -25.64
C SER A 142 -6.79 -15.39 -26.16
N ARG A 143 -6.49 -14.40 -25.32
CA ARG A 143 -5.60 -13.26 -25.64
C ARG A 143 -4.13 -13.54 -25.33
N ALA A 144 -3.84 -14.52 -24.47
CA ALA A 144 -2.52 -14.79 -23.92
C ALA A 144 -1.47 -15.05 -25.01
N ARG A 145 -1.80 -15.85 -26.03
CA ARG A 145 -0.88 -16.17 -27.14
C ARG A 145 -0.42 -14.92 -27.90
N SER A 146 -1.37 -14.08 -28.30
CA SER A 146 -1.05 -12.85 -29.05
C SER A 146 -0.30 -11.84 -28.18
N ALA A 147 -0.71 -11.66 -26.92
CA ALA A 147 -0.04 -10.76 -25.98
C ALA A 147 1.40 -11.21 -25.71
N ARG A 148 1.60 -12.52 -25.47
CA ARG A 148 2.90 -13.15 -25.26
C ARG A 148 3.83 -12.91 -26.45
N ALA A 149 3.38 -13.19 -27.68
CA ALA A 149 4.18 -12.95 -28.88
C ALA A 149 4.61 -11.48 -29.01
N GLY A 150 3.68 -10.54 -28.80
CA GLY A 150 3.98 -9.11 -28.84
C GLY A 150 4.92 -8.64 -27.71
N ILE A 151 4.86 -9.26 -26.53
CA ILE A 151 5.78 -8.98 -25.42
C ILE A 151 7.18 -9.49 -25.75
N ILE A 152 7.31 -10.76 -26.16
CA ILE A 152 8.60 -11.39 -26.48
C ILE A 152 9.30 -10.63 -27.60
N ASN A 153 8.60 -10.33 -28.70
CA ASN A 153 9.19 -9.57 -29.81
C ASN A 153 9.75 -8.23 -29.31
N SER A 154 8.99 -7.52 -28.47
CA SER A 154 9.44 -6.23 -27.94
C SER A 154 10.58 -6.32 -26.92
N ILE A 155 10.82 -7.48 -26.33
CA ILE A 155 11.96 -7.74 -25.44
C ILE A 155 13.19 -8.06 -26.29
N CYS A 156 13.05 -8.91 -27.30
CA CYS A 156 14.13 -9.22 -28.24
C CYS A 156 14.59 -7.99 -29.04
N GLU A 157 13.67 -7.11 -29.43
CA GLU A 157 14.00 -5.83 -30.09
C GLU A 157 14.75 -4.87 -29.17
N GLU A 158 14.41 -4.83 -27.87
CA GLU A 158 15.05 -3.94 -26.90
C GLU A 158 16.41 -4.48 -26.43
N GLY A 159 16.56 -5.81 -26.40
CA GLY A 159 17.79 -6.49 -26.01
C GLY A 159 18.05 -6.53 -24.51
N PHE A 160 19.24 -7.01 -24.17
CA PHE A 160 19.71 -7.23 -22.81
C PHE A 160 19.79 -5.94 -21.98
N LYS A 161 19.33 -6.04 -20.72
CA LYS A 161 19.49 -4.98 -19.72
C LYS A 161 20.10 -5.55 -18.46
N ALA A 162 21.36 -5.22 -18.20
CA ALA A 162 22.11 -5.70 -17.03
C ALA A 162 21.36 -5.44 -15.71
N GLU A 163 20.85 -4.22 -15.50
CA GLU A 163 20.09 -3.86 -14.29
C GLU A 163 18.84 -4.73 -14.07
N ALA A 164 18.15 -5.13 -15.14
CA ALA A 164 16.97 -5.98 -15.05
C ALA A 164 17.35 -7.45 -14.81
N TRP A 165 18.43 -7.91 -15.45
CA TRP A 165 18.96 -9.26 -15.30
C TRP A 165 19.50 -9.51 -13.89
N GLU A 166 20.42 -8.68 -13.43
CA GLU A 166 21.06 -8.78 -12.12
C GLU A 166 20.04 -8.68 -10.99
N GLY A 167 19.14 -7.68 -11.04
CA GLY A 167 18.12 -7.53 -10.01
C GLY A 167 17.09 -8.68 -10.02
N THR A 168 16.86 -9.32 -11.17
CA THR A 168 16.00 -10.52 -11.25
C THR A 168 16.70 -11.74 -10.66
N LEU A 169 17.99 -11.93 -10.94
CA LEU A 169 18.77 -13.01 -10.31
C LEU A 169 18.90 -12.84 -8.80
N GLN A 170 19.01 -11.61 -8.27
CA GLN A 170 18.95 -11.35 -6.84
C GLN A 170 17.60 -11.74 -6.22
N GLU A 171 16.48 -11.57 -6.96
CA GLU A 171 15.17 -12.05 -6.51
C GLU A 171 15.07 -13.58 -6.54
N VAL A 172 15.76 -14.26 -7.46
CA VAL A 172 15.88 -15.73 -7.49
C VAL A 172 16.69 -16.23 -6.30
N GLU A 173 17.84 -15.61 -6.01
CA GLU A 173 18.69 -15.97 -4.86
C GLU A 173 17.94 -15.85 -3.52
N LYS A 174 17.08 -14.83 -3.40
CA LYS A 174 16.20 -14.63 -2.24
C LYS A 174 14.99 -15.58 -2.20
N GLY A 175 14.80 -16.42 -3.22
CA GLY A 175 13.69 -17.36 -3.31
C GLY A 175 12.35 -16.73 -3.69
N HIS A 176 12.31 -15.44 -4.09
CA HIS A 176 11.08 -14.77 -4.53
C HIS A 176 10.67 -15.16 -5.95
N LEU A 177 11.65 -15.57 -6.76
CA LEU A 177 11.50 -16.01 -8.13
C LEU A 177 12.07 -17.42 -8.31
N GLU A 178 11.61 -18.09 -9.36
CA GLU A 178 12.24 -19.27 -9.95
C GLU A 178 12.62 -18.99 -11.40
N GLY A 179 13.72 -19.57 -11.87
CA GLY A 179 14.24 -19.44 -13.23
C GLY A 179 15.74 -19.17 -13.23
N PRO A 180 16.32 -18.82 -14.40
CA PRO A 180 15.64 -18.64 -15.68
C PRO A 180 15.16 -19.98 -16.29
N SER A 181 14.08 -19.93 -17.06
CA SER A 181 13.58 -21.02 -17.89
C SER A 181 13.40 -20.55 -19.34
N GLN A 182 13.56 -21.47 -20.28
CA GLN A 182 13.31 -21.22 -21.68
C GLN A 182 11.81 -21.21 -21.98
N LEU A 183 11.41 -20.41 -22.98
CA LEU A 183 10.01 -20.31 -23.42
C LEU A 183 9.39 -21.67 -23.75
N ALA A 184 10.11 -22.52 -24.49
CA ALA A 184 9.61 -23.84 -24.89
C ALA A 184 9.28 -24.73 -23.67
N ALA A 185 10.07 -24.64 -22.59
CA ALA A 185 9.79 -25.37 -21.36
C ALA A 185 8.52 -24.85 -20.68
N ILE A 186 8.31 -23.53 -20.65
CA ILE A 186 7.11 -22.90 -20.08
C ILE A 186 5.86 -23.26 -20.87
N GLU A 187 5.92 -23.23 -22.21
CA GLU A 187 4.80 -23.61 -23.08
C GLU A 187 4.50 -25.12 -23.03
N SER A 188 5.45 -25.93 -22.58
CA SER A 188 5.22 -27.36 -22.32
C SER A 188 4.58 -27.61 -20.95
N SER A 189 4.91 -26.78 -19.94
CA SER A 189 4.40 -26.92 -18.57
C SER A 189 3.03 -26.29 -18.35
N PHE A 190 2.63 -25.32 -19.17
CA PHE A 190 1.36 -24.61 -19.05
C PHE A 190 0.65 -24.54 -20.39
N GLU A 191 -0.67 -24.78 -20.39
CA GLU A 191 -1.48 -24.72 -21.62
C GLU A 191 -1.56 -23.29 -22.18
N ASN A 192 -1.83 -22.30 -21.32
CA ASN A 192 -2.04 -20.90 -21.70
C ASN A 192 -1.19 -19.94 -20.85
N PRO A 193 0.17 -20.01 -20.92
CA PRO A 193 1.03 -19.20 -20.08
C PRO A 193 0.87 -17.72 -20.41
N VAL A 194 0.61 -16.93 -19.37
CA VAL A 194 0.48 -15.47 -19.45
C VAL A 194 1.81 -14.84 -19.05
N ILE A 195 2.52 -14.33 -20.05
CA ILE A 195 3.83 -13.69 -19.85
C ILE A 195 3.67 -12.19 -19.62
N VAL A 196 4.38 -11.69 -18.64
CA VAL A 196 4.45 -10.28 -18.25
C VAL A 196 5.82 -9.72 -18.58
N ARG A 197 5.88 -8.53 -19.18
CA ARG A 197 7.16 -7.86 -19.41
C ARG A 197 7.65 -7.24 -18.10
N ARG A 198 8.89 -7.53 -17.71
CA ARG A 198 9.55 -6.80 -16.62
C ARG A 198 10.36 -5.63 -17.20
N VAL A 199 10.21 -4.46 -16.59
CA VAL A 199 10.83 -3.21 -17.04
C VAL A 199 11.51 -2.52 -15.87
N PRO A 200 12.78 -2.11 -16.00
CA PRO A 200 13.41 -1.23 -15.02
C PRO A 200 12.81 0.18 -15.13
N VAL A 201 12.34 0.70 -14.00
CA VAL A 201 11.78 2.05 -13.88
C VAL A 201 12.71 2.86 -12.99
N HIS A 202 13.42 3.82 -13.59
CA HIS A 202 14.32 4.73 -12.88
C HIS A 202 13.52 5.74 -12.06
N GLN A 203 13.65 5.69 -10.74
CA GLN A 203 13.15 6.70 -9.81
C GLN A 203 14.32 7.54 -9.28
N SER A 204 14.03 8.64 -8.61
CA SER A 204 15.05 9.57 -8.10
C SER A 204 15.99 8.94 -7.08
N ASP A 205 15.53 7.93 -6.36
CA ASP A 205 16.31 7.19 -5.36
C ASP A 205 16.97 5.94 -5.94
N LYS A 206 16.20 5.11 -6.67
CA LYS A 206 16.68 3.83 -7.20
C LYS A 206 15.89 3.38 -8.43
N THR A 207 16.49 2.47 -9.19
CA THR A 207 15.76 1.68 -10.20
C THR A 207 14.85 0.67 -9.50
N ARG A 208 13.57 0.64 -9.88
CA ARG A 208 12.62 -0.40 -9.45
C ARG A 208 12.29 -1.31 -10.63
N LEU A 209 12.37 -2.62 -10.42
CA LEU A 209 11.89 -3.59 -11.39
C LEU A 209 10.37 -3.67 -11.27
N CYS A 210 9.67 -3.28 -12.34
CA CYS A 210 8.21 -3.27 -12.41
C CYS A 210 7.73 -4.26 -13.46
N ASP A 211 6.67 -4.99 -13.14
CA ASP A 211 6.09 -5.97 -14.05
C ASP A 211 4.82 -5.35 -14.71
N ASP A 212 4.77 -5.30 -16.04
CA ASP A 212 3.68 -4.68 -16.81
C ASP A 212 2.48 -5.63 -16.98
N TYR A 213 1.77 -5.87 -15.88
CA TYR A 213 0.55 -6.69 -15.84
C TYR A 213 -0.63 -6.08 -16.60
N LYS A 214 -0.50 -4.84 -17.10
CA LYS A 214 -1.49 -4.23 -17.99
C LYS A 214 -1.36 -4.77 -19.40
N ARG A 215 -0.13 -4.91 -19.90
CA ARG A 215 0.14 -5.43 -21.26
C ARG A 215 -0.18 -6.91 -21.40
N SER A 216 -0.06 -7.68 -20.32
CA SER A 216 -0.45 -9.10 -20.29
C SER A 216 -1.95 -9.32 -20.09
N HIS A 217 -2.72 -8.26 -19.86
CA HIS A 217 -4.14 -8.31 -19.46
C HIS A 217 -4.43 -8.99 -18.11
N THR A 218 -3.42 -9.43 -17.35
CA THR A 218 -3.61 -10.06 -16.04
C THR A 218 -4.41 -9.17 -15.10
N ASN A 219 -4.11 -7.86 -15.05
CA ASN A 219 -4.85 -6.90 -14.23
C ASN A 219 -6.32 -6.71 -14.66
N LEU A 220 -6.65 -6.97 -15.93
CA LEU A 220 -8.06 -6.97 -16.38
C LEU A 220 -8.77 -8.25 -15.95
N ALA A 221 -8.06 -9.36 -15.79
CA ALA A 221 -8.64 -10.61 -15.31
C ALA A 221 -8.80 -10.67 -13.78
N THR A 222 -8.45 -9.59 -13.07
CA THR A 222 -8.58 -9.48 -11.62
C THR A 222 -9.79 -8.60 -11.28
N SER A 223 -10.66 -9.11 -10.41
CA SER A 223 -11.86 -8.40 -9.95
C SER A 223 -11.84 -8.22 -8.43
N PHE A 224 -12.38 -7.08 -7.99
CA PHE A 224 -12.36 -6.67 -6.59
C PHE A 224 -13.79 -6.39 -6.12
N GLY A 225 -14.27 -7.17 -5.15
CA GLY A 225 -15.54 -6.95 -4.48
C GLY A 225 -15.52 -5.81 -3.46
N GLN A 226 -14.42 -5.07 -3.36
CA GLN A 226 -14.17 -4.01 -2.38
C GLN A 226 -13.12 -3.02 -2.89
N ARG A 227 -13.05 -1.85 -2.26
CA ARG A 227 -12.09 -0.80 -2.57
C ARG A 227 -11.23 -0.51 -1.36
N VAL A 228 -9.92 -0.75 -1.52
CA VAL A 228 -8.90 -0.40 -0.52
C VAL A 228 -9.06 1.05 -0.08
N THR A 229 -9.22 1.24 1.22
CA THR A 229 -9.28 2.52 1.92
C THR A 229 -8.29 2.47 3.07
N LEU A 230 -7.29 3.34 3.03
CA LEU A 230 -6.21 3.38 4.00
C LEU A 230 -6.22 4.70 4.77
N PRO A 231 -5.82 4.70 6.05
CA PRO A 231 -5.49 5.91 6.79
C PRO A 231 -4.58 6.86 6.00
N THR A 232 -4.80 8.16 6.14
CA THR A 232 -3.97 9.19 5.50
C THR A 232 -3.50 10.21 6.55
N HIS A 233 -2.77 11.25 6.13
CA HIS A 233 -2.44 12.40 6.99
C HIS A 233 -3.68 13.01 7.66
N GLN A 234 -4.87 12.92 7.04
CA GLN A 234 -6.11 13.38 7.68
C GLN A 234 -6.52 12.50 8.86
N THR A 235 -6.34 11.19 8.76
CA THR A 235 -6.58 10.25 9.87
C THR A 235 -5.63 10.54 11.03
N LEU A 236 -4.36 10.85 10.73
CA LEU A 236 -3.39 11.30 11.73
C LEU A 236 -3.85 12.60 12.43
N ILE A 237 -4.27 13.62 11.68
CA ILE A 237 -4.80 14.86 12.26
C ILE A 237 -6.01 14.58 13.17
N GLY A 238 -6.92 13.70 12.73
CA GLY A 238 -8.09 13.32 13.52
C GLY A 238 -7.73 12.62 14.83
N ALA A 239 -6.81 11.65 14.76
CA ALA A 239 -6.32 10.91 15.92
C ALA A 239 -5.60 11.85 16.91
N TRP A 240 -4.66 12.67 16.42
CA TRP A 240 -3.95 13.64 17.25
C TRP A 240 -4.90 14.63 17.91
N ARG A 241 -5.89 15.18 17.19
CA ARG A 241 -6.90 16.09 17.78
C ARG A 241 -7.72 15.46 18.90
N ARG A 242 -8.08 14.17 18.76
CA ARG A 242 -8.83 13.44 19.79
C ARG A 242 -7.97 13.28 21.05
N LEU A 243 -6.70 12.90 20.87
CA LEU A 243 -5.73 12.75 21.94
C LEU A 243 -5.40 14.08 22.64
N SER A 244 -5.05 15.12 21.87
CA SER A 244 -4.60 16.41 22.41
C SER A 244 -5.69 17.18 23.15
N ARG A 245 -6.96 17.07 22.72
CA ARG A 245 -8.09 17.71 23.43
C ARG A 245 -8.39 17.10 24.80
N ALA A 246 -8.13 15.80 24.96
CA ALA A 246 -8.44 15.08 26.19
C ALA A 246 -7.24 14.98 27.14
N ALA A 247 -6.02 15.11 26.61
CA ALA A 247 -4.77 15.14 27.37
C ALA A 247 -4.09 16.51 27.19
N ASP A 248 -4.78 17.57 27.62
CA ASP A 248 -4.31 18.95 27.49
C ASP A 248 -2.96 19.14 28.21
N GLY A 249 -2.02 19.83 27.56
CA GLY A 249 -0.66 20.05 28.06
C GLY A 249 0.34 18.89 27.91
N CYS A 250 -0.08 17.70 27.45
CA CYS A 250 0.84 16.58 27.17
C CYS A 250 1.69 16.83 25.91
N ASN A 251 2.91 16.27 25.89
CA ASN A 251 3.70 16.20 24.66
C ASN A 251 3.31 14.96 23.87
N PHE A 252 3.32 15.07 22.55
CA PHE A 252 3.03 13.96 21.65
C PHE A 252 4.26 13.62 20.81
N GLN A 253 4.41 12.33 20.53
CA GLN A 253 5.45 11.81 19.65
C GLN A 253 4.80 10.89 18.63
N ILE A 254 5.51 10.69 17.53
CA ILE A 254 5.16 9.77 16.46
C ILE A 254 6.37 8.90 16.16
N PHE A 255 6.13 7.61 15.97
CA PHE A 255 7.12 6.69 15.43
C PHE A 255 6.67 6.22 14.04
N LYS A 256 7.63 5.73 13.26
CA LYS A 256 7.37 5.17 11.94
C LYS A 256 8.12 3.83 11.75
N GLY A 257 7.43 2.87 11.16
CA GLY A 257 7.96 1.60 10.67
C GLY A 257 7.73 1.42 9.17
N ASP A 258 8.52 0.55 8.54
CA ASP A 258 8.46 0.20 7.11
C ASP A 258 8.71 -1.31 6.99
N HIS A 259 7.86 -2.03 6.27
CA HIS A 259 8.08 -3.46 6.00
C HIS A 259 9.09 -3.64 4.86
N GLU A 260 10.10 -4.47 5.09
CA GLU A 260 11.10 -4.74 4.07
C GLU A 260 10.48 -5.50 2.89
N ASN A 261 10.53 -4.91 1.70
CA ASN A 261 10.00 -5.52 0.47
C ASN A 261 8.60 -6.12 0.68
N ALA A 262 7.68 -5.38 1.32
CA ALA A 262 6.34 -5.79 1.72
C ALA A 262 5.67 -6.89 0.85
N TYR A 263 5.52 -6.66 -0.47
CA TYR A 263 4.88 -7.63 -1.37
C TYR A 263 5.63 -8.97 -1.45
N ARG A 264 6.96 -8.96 -1.31
CA ARG A 264 7.80 -10.16 -1.32
C ARG A 264 7.66 -11.03 -0.09
N GLN A 265 6.98 -10.55 0.95
CA GLN A 265 6.63 -11.34 2.14
C GLN A 265 5.25 -12.00 2.03
N VAL A 266 4.54 -11.79 0.90
CA VAL A 266 3.20 -12.34 0.67
C VAL A 266 3.27 -13.41 -0.42
N PRO A 267 2.95 -14.68 -0.11
CA PRO A 267 2.97 -15.75 -1.09
C PRO A 267 1.85 -15.60 -2.08
N THR A 268 1.99 -16.27 -3.21
CA THR A 268 0.99 -16.31 -4.28
C THR A 268 0.56 -17.74 -4.53
N HIS A 269 -0.71 -17.91 -4.93
CA HIS A 269 -1.31 -19.23 -5.03
C HIS A 269 -0.57 -20.10 -6.07
N PRO A 270 -0.13 -21.32 -5.74
CA PRO A 270 0.58 -22.21 -6.66
C PRO A 270 -0.18 -22.47 -7.97
N ASP A 271 -1.49 -22.70 -7.91
CA ASP A 271 -2.33 -22.92 -9.10
C ASP A 271 -2.42 -21.69 -10.04
N HIS A 272 -1.97 -20.53 -9.57
CA HIS A 272 -1.91 -19.31 -10.35
C HIS A 272 -0.52 -19.07 -10.97
N ALA A 273 0.40 -20.04 -10.89
CA ALA A 273 1.75 -19.99 -11.44
C ALA A 273 1.80 -19.52 -12.91
N GLN A 274 0.85 -19.95 -13.74
CA GLN A 274 0.77 -19.56 -15.17
C GLN A 274 0.51 -18.06 -15.41
N TYR A 275 0.05 -17.33 -14.39
CA TYR A 275 -0.24 -15.88 -14.45
C TYR A 275 0.90 -15.02 -13.88
N GLN A 276 1.98 -15.67 -13.46
CA GLN A 276 3.09 -15.08 -12.70
C GLN A 276 4.44 -15.19 -13.41
N LEU A 277 4.38 -15.39 -14.72
CA LEU A 277 5.55 -15.55 -15.55
C LEU A 277 6.01 -14.17 -16.02
N ILE A 278 7.22 -13.78 -15.67
CA ILE A 278 7.87 -12.56 -16.16
C ILE A 278 8.90 -12.91 -17.21
N CYS A 279 9.09 -12.03 -18.19
CA CYS A 279 10.11 -12.18 -19.22
C CYS A 279 11.02 -10.95 -19.27
N ILE A 280 12.32 -11.22 -19.41
CA ILE A 280 13.38 -10.27 -19.72
C ILE A 280 14.30 -10.87 -20.80
N ALA A 281 15.16 -10.07 -21.40
CA ALA A 281 16.22 -10.57 -22.28
C ALA A 281 17.41 -11.07 -21.45
N ASP A 282 17.94 -12.23 -21.81
CA ASP A 282 19.19 -12.78 -21.27
C ASP A 282 20.42 -12.11 -21.93
N PRO A 283 21.66 -12.44 -21.49
CA PRO A 283 22.88 -11.87 -22.07
C PRO A 283 23.07 -12.15 -23.57
N ASP A 284 22.43 -13.17 -24.11
CA ASP A 284 22.44 -13.52 -25.54
C ASP A 284 21.28 -12.83 -26.32
N ASN A 285 20.55 -11.91 -25.68
CA ASN A 285 19.34 -11.25 -26.19
C ASN A 285 18.16 -12.21 -26.47
N LYS A 286 18.16 -13.40 -25.85
CA LYS A 286 17.06 -14.35 -25.94
C LYS A 286 16.07 -14.13 -24.79
N PRO A 287 14.78 -14.48 -24.98
CA PRO A 287 13.80 -14.35 -23.92
C PRO A 287 14.07 -15.37 -22.80
N ALA A 288 14.28 -14.88 -21.59
CA ALA A 288 14.38 -15.66 -20.37
C ALA A 288 13.15 -15.42 -19.48
N ILE A 289 12.53 -16.51 -19.04
CA ILE A 289 11.32 -16.48 -18.24
C ILE A 289 11.66 -16.82 -16.80
N PHE A 290 11.07 -16.07 -15.88
CA PHE A 290 11.10 -16.33 -14.45
C PHE A 290 9.68 -16.39 -13.92
N ARG A 291 9.46 -17.09 -12.81
CA ARG A 291 8.14 -17.27 -12.19
C ARG A 291 8.14 -16.70 -10.78
N HIS A 292 7.17 -15.84 -10.46
CA HIS A 292 6.95 -15.39 -9.09
C HIS A 292 6.49 -16.52 -8.17
N ARG A 293 6.96 -16.46 -6.93
CA ARG A 293 6.44 -17.20 -5.77
C ARG A 293 5.77 -16.26 -4.77
N ALA A 294 6.21 -14.99 -4.76
CA ALA A 294 5.68 -13.92 -3.95
C ALA A 294 4.99 -12.84 -4.78
N ALA A 295 4.10 -12.08 -4.14
CA ALA A 295 3.42 -10.96 -4.77
C ALA A 295 4.43 -9.95 -5.33
N SER A 296 4.12 -9.36 -6.49
CA SER A 296 5.04 -8.51 -7.24
C SER A 296 4.48 -7.12 -7.53
N PHE A 297 5.39 -6.17 -7.79
CA PHE A 297 5.05 -4.80 -8.16
C PHE A 297 4.43 -4.76 -9.56
N GLY A 298 3.33 -4.01 -9.68
CA GLY A 298 2.58 -3.84 -10.94
C GLY A 298 1.30 -4.67 -11.01
N SER A 299 1.20 -5.74 -10.21
CA SER A 299 -0.04 -6.50 -10.06
C SER A 299 -1.00 -5.77 -9.12
N SER A 300 -2.24 -5.62 -9.56
CA SER A 300 -3.32 -5.03 -8.78
C SER A 300 -3.75 -5.91 -7.60
N SER A 301 -3.64 -7.25 -7.73
CA SER A 301 -3.94 -8.17 -6.62
C SER A 301 -2.93 -8.03 -5.50
N SER A 302 -1.62 -7.90 -5.81
CA SER A 302 -0.55 -7.73 -4.82
C SER A 302 -0.82 -6.60 -3.83
N VAL A 303 -1.30 -5.46 -4.33
CA VAL A 303 -1.62 -4.28 -3.51
C VAL A 303 -2.71 -4.62 -2.51
N THR A 304 -3.80 -5.24 -2.99
CA THR A 304 -4.95 -5.58 -2.14
C THR A 304 -4.58 -6.67 -1.14
N SER A 305 -3.90 -7.73 -1.57
CA SER A 305 -3.46 -8.83 -0.72
C SER A 305 -2.55 -8.35 0.42
N TYR A 306 -1.58 -7.49 0.12
CA TYR A 306 -0.74 -6.92 1.18
C TYR A 306 -1.48 -5.92 2.07
N CYS A 307 -2.43 -5.14 1.53
CA CYS A 307 -3.25 -4.26 2.37
C CYS A 307 -4.08 -5.06 3.38
N ARG A 308 -4.53 -6.28 3.06
CA ARG A 308 -5.20 -7.15 4.04
C ARG A 308 -4.29 -7.48 5.22
N VAL A 309 -3.02 -7.81 4.94
CA VAL A 309 -1.98 -8.01 5.94
C VAL A 309 -1.77 -6.74 6.77
N SER A 310 -1.56 -5.60 6.12
CA SER A 310 -1.24 -4.37 6.84
C SER A 310 -2.38 -3.84 7.71
N GLN A 311 -3.63 -4.03 7.28
CA GLN A 311 -4.79 -3.69 8.11
C GLN A 311 -4.99 -4.68 9.27
N CYS A 312 -4.67 -5.96 9.08
CA CYS A 312 -4.68 -6.94 10.17
C CYS A 312 -3.67 -6.56 11.25
N LEU A 313 -2.42 -6.29 10.88
CA LEU A 313 -1.39 -5.90 11.85
C LEU A 313 -1.77 -4.61 12.58
N VAL A 314 -2.32 -3.62 11.87
CA VAL A 314 -2.82 -2.38 12.50
C VAL A 314 -3.98 -2.64 13.46
N HIS A 315 -4.91 -3.55 13.13
CA HIS A 315 -5.97 -3.95 14.04
C HIS A 315 -5.41 -4.58 15.31
N LEU A 316 -4.47 -5.53 15.18
CA LEU A 316 -3.82 -6.16 16.33
C LEU A 316 -3.10 -5.14 17.21
N LEU A 317 -2.39 -4.16 16.62
CA LEU A 317 -1.74 -3.08 17.36
C LEU A 317 -2.74 -2.23 18.16
N ARG A 318 -3.89 -1.94 17.56
CA ARG A 318 -4.95 -1.17 18.20
C ARG A 318 -5.62 -1.93 19.33
N VAL A 319 -5.98 -3.20 19.11
CA VAL A 319 -6.80 -3.97 20.05
C VAL A 319 -5.97 -4.58 21.18
N LEU A 320 -4.81 -5.16 20.86
CA LEU A 320 -3.98 -5.83 21.87
C LEU A 320 -3.18 -4.84 22.72
N PHE A 321 -2.65 -3.80 22.08
CA PHE A 321 -1.70 -2.88 22.70
C PHE A 321 -2.24 -1.46 22.89
N CYS A 322 -3.47 -1.19 22.47
CA CYS A 322 -4.11 0.13 22.56
C CYS A 322 -3.28 1.22 21.85
N LEU A 323 -2.71 0.95 20.68
CA LEU A 323 -1.97 1.97 19.91
C LEU A 323 -2.90 2.77 19.01
N ALA A 324 -2.61 4.07 18.85
CA ALA A 324 -3.21 4.88 17.78
C ALA A 324 -2.56 4.58 16.41
N ALA A 325 -2.40 3.29 16.09
CA ALA A 325 -1.65 2.80 14.95
C ALA A 325 -2.42 3.02 13.63
N MET A 326 -1.68 3.28 12.57
CA MET A 326 -2.16 3.50 11.22
C MET A 326 -1.15 2.91 10.22
N SER A 327 -1.61 2.65 9.00
CA SER A 327 -0.73 2.27 7.90
C SER A 327 -1.21 2.80 6.55
N PHE A 328 -0.28 2.96 5.62
CA PHE A 328 -0.54 3.23 4.23
C PHE A 328 0.35 2.31 3.41
N ILE A 329 -0.23 1.20 2.93
CA ILE A 329 0.51 0.12 2.30
C ILE A 329 1.55 -0.40 3.30
N ASP A 330 2.84 -0.16 3.07
CA ASP A 330 4.00 -0.67 3.79
C ASP A 330 4.57 0.31 4.83
N ASP A 331 4.12 1.58 4.81
CA ASP A 331 4.42 2.57 5.84
C ASP A 331 3.47 2.40 7.04
N TYR A 332 4.01 2.20 8.24
CA TYR A 332 3.25 2.12 9.50
C TYR A 332 3.65 3.28 10.42
N TRP A 333 2.71 3.80 11.21
CA TRP A 333 3.00 4.83 12.20
C TRP A 333 1.98 4.81 13.34
N SER A 334 2.34 5.39 14.48
CA SER A 334 1.43 5.64 15.60
C SER A 334 1.76 6.97 16.25
N VAL A 335 0.73 7.73 16.63
CA VAL A 335 0.86 8.96 17.41
C VAL A 335 0.47 8.69 18.86
N GLU A 336 1.31 9.05 19.81
CA GLU A 336 1.18 8.70 21.22
C GLU A 336 1.58 9.87 22.11
N ARG A 337 1.16 9.85 23.39
CA ARG A 337 1.79 10.67 24.42
C ARG A 337 3.27 10.31 24.54
N SER A 338 4.13 11.28 24.84
CA SER A 338 5.57 11.08 24.96
C SER A 338 5.95 9.97 25.97
N GLU A 339 5.15 9.83 27.01
CA GLU A 339 5.33 8.89 28.11
C GLU A 339 5.05 7.44 27.67
N THR A 340 4.11 7.23 26.73
CA THR A 340 3.74 5.89 26.25
C THR A 340 4.37 5.53 24.92
N SER A 341 4.89 6.51 24.17
CA SER A 341 5.44 6.32 22.82
C SER A 341 6.59 5.30 22.74
N PRO A 342 7.57 5.25 23.66
CA PRO A 342 8.60 4.21 23.66
C PRO A 342 8.00 2.79 23.75
N SER A 343 7.06 2.56 24.67
CA SER A 343 6.40 1.25 24.79
C SER A 343 5.54 0.90 23.57
N ALA A 344 4.97 1.90 22.90
CA ALA A 344 4.21 1.69 21.67
C ALA A 344 5.13 1.22 20.53
N PHE A 345 6.30 1.85 20.41
CA PHE A 345 7.31 1.47 19.44
C PHE A 345 7.83 0.05 19.69
N GLU A 346 8.06 -0.32 20.95
CA GLU A 346 8.41 -1.70 21.32
C GLU A 346 7.32 -2.71 20.93
N CYS A 347 6.03 -2.38 21.13
CA CYS A 347 4.93 -3.25 20.73
C CYS A 347 4.87 -3.46 19.21
N TRP A 348 5.14 -2.42 18.42
CA TRP A 348 5.24 -2.54 16.96
C TRP A 348 6.35 -3.52 16.56
N ILE A 349 7.55 -3.36 17.12
CA ILE A 349 8.69 -4.22 16.84
C ILE A 349 8.37 -5.66 17.23
N PHE A 350 7.92 -5.85 18.47
CA PHE A 350 7.55 -7.15 19.01
C PHE A 350 6.52 -7.89 18.15
N LEU A 351 5.45 -7.20 17.73
CA LEU A 351 4.39 -7.84 16.95
C LEU A 351 4.91 -8.35 15.60
N ASN A 352 5.77 -7.57 14.93
CA ASN A 352 6.37 -8.00 13.68
C ASN A 352 7.32 -9.18 13.88
N GLU A 353 8.18 -9.12 14.90
CA GLU A 353 9.13 -10.19 15.21
C GLU A 353 8.44 -11.50 15.59
N VAL A 354 7.42 -11.45 16.46
CA VAL A 354 6.74 -12.66 16.95
C VAL A 354 5.87 -13.32 15.88
N ILE A 355 5.31 -12.55 14.95
CA ILE A 355 4.58 -13.09 13.78
C ILE A 355 5.55 -13.49 12.67
N GLY A 356 6.71 -12.86 12.56
CA GLY A 356 7.74 -13.15 11.55
C GLY A 356 7.77 -12.18 10.35
N PHE A 357 7.04 -11.06 10.39
CA PHE A 357 7.16 -10.04 9.35
C PHE A 357 8.47 -9.26 9.48
N ARG A 358 9.19 -9.09 8.37
CA ARG A 358 10.47 -8.38 8.33
C ARG A 358 10.27 -6.88 8.15
N GLU A 359 10.88 -6.12 9.04
CA GLU A 359 10.96 -4.67 8.95
C GLU A 359 12.23 -4.21 8.24
N LYS A 360 12.16 -3.05 7.60
CA LYS A 360 13.33 -2.34 7.10
C LYS A 360 13.94 -1.51 8.21
N VAL A 361 14.80 -2.14 9.01
CA VAL A 361 15.44 -1.54 10.20
C VAL A 361 16.11 -0.19 9.90
N THR A 362 16.75 -0.03 8.75
CA THR A 362 17.40 1.22 8.33
C THR A 362 16.46 2.40 8.11
N LYS A 363 15.16 2.15 7.93
CA LYS A 363 14.12 3.17 7.80
C LYS A 363 13.27 3.33 9.06
N ARG A 364 13.54 2.54 10.10
CA ARG A 364 12.79 2.62 11.35
C ARG A 364 13.06 3.99 11.98
N THR A 365 11.99 4.71 12.33
CA THR A 365 12.08 6.01 12.99
C THR A 365 11.51 5.85 14.40
N PRO A 366 12.37 5.88 15.45
CA PRO A 366 11.92 5.88 16.83
C PRO A 366 11.00 7.05 17.14
N PRO A 367 10.29 7.03 18.28
CA PRO A 367 9.51 8.15 18.77
C PRO A 367 10.22 9.50 18.66
N SER A 368 9.65 10.38 17.85
CA SER A 368 10.13 11.75 17.64
C SER A 368 8.94 12.68 17.54
N ASN A 369 9.17 13.96 17.80
CA ASN A 369 8.19 15.02 17.55
C ASN A 369 8.36 15.66 16.16
N ASP A 370 9.36 15.24 15.40
CA ASP A 370 9.65 15.73 14.05
C ASP A 370 10.06 14.54 13.16
N ILE A 371 9.23 14.20 12.17
CA ILE A 371 9.47 13.09 11.23
C ILE A 371 8.97 13.39 9.81
N ASP A 372 9.47 12.66 8.83
CA ASP A 372 8.88 12.59 7.50
C ASP A 372 7.88 11.42 7.39
N LEU A 373 6.63 11.72 7.09
CA LEU A 373 5.54 10.74 6.95
C LEU A 373 4.76 10.95 5.66
N LEU A 374 4.59 9.89 4.86
CA LEU A 374 3.92 9.93 3.54
C LEU A 374 4.47 11.05 2.62
N GLY A 375 5.74 11.40 2.81
CA GLY A 375 6.44 12.45 2.08
C GLY A 375 6.01 13.87 2.45
N LEU A 376 5.45 14.07 3.64
CA LEU A 376 5.22 15.36 4.30
C LEU A 376 6.08 15.41 5.57
N GLY A 377 6.59 16.59 5.92
CA GLY A 377 7.15 16.80 7.25
C GLY A 377 6.03 16.89 8.27
N VAL A 378 6.16 16.21 9.39
CA VAL A 378 5.19 16.19 10.50
C VAL A 378 5.90 16.64 11.76
N LYS A 379 5.48 17.79 12.28
CA LYS A 379 5.95 18.30 13.56
C LYS A 379 4.83 18.32 14.59
N LEU A 380 5.09 17.76 15.76
CA LEU A 380 4.19 17.69 16.91
C LEU A 380 4.74 18.58 18.02
N ASP A 381 3.94 19.55 18.44
CA ASP A 381 4.18 20.35 19.65
C ASP A 381 3.00 20.13 20.61
N ARG A 382 3.08 20.63 21.86
CA ARG A 382 2.02 20.46 22.87
C ARG A 382 0.64 20.92 22.36
N GLU A 383 0.62 22.02 21.61
CA GLU A 383 -0.61 22.69 21.18
C GLU A 383 -0.90 22.53 19.68
N SER A 384 0.05 22.01 18.90
CA SER A 384 -0.06 22.02 17.44
C SER A 384 0.49 20.77 16.77
N LEU A 385 -0.15 20.41 15.66
CA LEU A 385 0.38 19.49 14.65
C LEU A 385 0.57 20.28 13.37
N THR A 386 1.82 20.38 12.91
CA THR A 386 2.19 21.07 11.69
C THR A 386 2.56 20.08 10.61
N LEU A 387 1.92 20.19 9.43
CA LEU A 387 2.30 19.49 8.22
C LEU A 387 3.05 20.44 7.29
N SER A 388 4.24 20.05 6.85
CA SER A 388 5.07 20.83 5.93
C SER A 388 5.37 20.07 4.64
N LEU A 389 5.61 20.81 3.56
CA LEU A 389 6.07 20.24 2.31
C LEU A 389 7.60 20.19 2.37
N PRO A 390 8.24 19.01 2.21
CA PRO A 390 9.69 18.93 2.18
C PRO A 390 10.29 19.88 1.15
N GLU A 391 11.43 20.49 1.47
CA GLU A 391 12.03 21.58 0.69
C GLU A 391 12.26 21.18 -0.79
N GLU A 392 12.75 19.97 -1.03
CA GLU A 392 12.95 19.45 -2.38
C GLU A 392 11.64 19.41 -3.20
N LYS A 393 10.53 18.99 -2.58
CA LYS A 393 9.22 18.96 -3.23
C LYS A 393 8.69 20.37 -3.48
N ARG A 394 8.95 21.31 -2.57
CA ARG A 394 8.60 22.72 -2.72
C ARG A 394 9.34 23.34 -3.91
N ILE A 395 10.66 23.22 -3.96
CA ILE A 395 11.50 23.68 -5.08
C ILE A 395 11.02 23.06 -6.39
N SER A 396 10.78 21.74 -6.40
CA SER A 396 10.31 21.02 -7.59
C SER A 396 8.92 21.49 -8.08
N LEU A 397 8.05 21.93 -7.18
CA LEU A 397 6.75 22.52 -7.52
C LEU A 397 6.92 23.95 -8.06
N GLU A 398 7.71 24.78 -7.37
CA GLU A 398 7.99 26.16 -7.79
C GLU A 398 8.64 26.21 -9.19
N THR A 399 9.63 25.37 -9.44
CA THR A 399 10.29 25.27 -10.75
C THR A 399 9.28 24.91 -11.85
N LEU A 400 8.40 23.92 -11.61
CA LEU A 400 7.37 23.55 -12.58
C LEU A 400 6.37 24.70 -12.81
N MET A 401 6.02 25.47 -11.78
CA MET A 401 5.15 26.64 -11.92
C MET A 401 5.81 27.74 -12.74
N ARG A 402 7.10 28.03 -12.50
CA ARG A 402 7.88 29.01 -13.26
C ARG A 402 7.97 28.61 -14.74
N GLU A 403 8.36 27.37 -15.02
CA GLU A 403 8.39 26.82 -16.39
C GLU A 403 7.04 26.95 -17.10
N LEU A 404 5.94 26.63 -16.41
CA LEU A 404 4.60 26.70 -16.99
C LEU A 404 4.15 28.14 -17.27
N SER A 405 4.56 29.11 -16.43
CA SER A 405 4.22 30.52 -16.62
C SER A 405 4.88 31.16 -17.85
N GLN A 406 6.01 30.60 -18.30
CA GLN A 406 6.73 31.06 -19.50
C GLN A 406 6.16 30.50 -20.81
N LEU A 407 5.23 29.53 -20.74
CA LEU A 407 4.64 28.90 -21.92
C LEU A 407 3.31 29.55 -22.28
N ALA A 408 3.18 30.02 -23.52
CA ALA A 408 1.90 30.51 -24.04
C ALA A 408 0.80 29.44 -24.01
N VAL A 409 1.14 28.17 -24.34
CA VAL A 409 0.21 27.04 -24.33
C VAL A 409 0.85 25.80 -23.70
N PRO A 410 0.64 25.54 -22.39
CA PRO A 410 1.19 24.36 -21.75
C PRO A 410 0.48 23.07 -22.19
N SER A 411 1.25 21.98 -22.27
CA SER A 411 0.73 20.68 -22.70
C SER A 411 -0.20 20.06 -21.62
N PRO A 412 -1.21 19.26 -22.01
CA PRO A 412 -2.11 18.59 -21.05
C PRO A 412 -1.36 17.67 -20.06
N GLY A 413 -0.22 17.10 -20.46
CA GLY A 413 0.63 16.31 -19.58
C GLY A 413 1.26 17.13 -18.46
N ARG A 414 1.84 18.30 -18.79
CA ARG A 414 2.44 19.20 -17.80
C ARG A 414 1.41 19.80 -16.85
N ILE A 415 0.22 20.19 -17.35
CA ILE A 415 -0.88 20.65 -16.50
C ILE A 415 -1.34 19.56 -15.54
N ARG A 416 -1.47 18.30 -16.01
CA ARG A 416 -1.80 17.16 -15.12
C ARG A 416 -0.74 16.94 -14.04
N LYS A 417 0.55 17.05 -14.38
CA LYS A 417 1.65 16.98 -13.43
C LYS A 417 1.56 18.08 -12.36
N LEU A 418 1.29 19.33 -12.78
CA LEU A 418 1.09 20.45 -11.86
C LEU A 418 -0.11 20.21 -10.93
N CYS A 419 -1.26 19.80 -11.47
CA CYS A 419 -2.46 19.50 -10.67
C CYS A 419 -2.16 18.43 -9.61
N GLY A 420 -1.42 17.39 -9.98
CA GLY A 420 -0.99 16.34 -9.05
C GLY A 420 -0.12 16.89 -7.91
N LYS A 421 0.92 17.67 -8.24
CA LYS A 421 1.81 18.27 -7.23
C LYS A 421 1.08 19.26 -6.32
N LEU A 422 0.21 20.11 -6.87
CA LEU A 422 -0.60 21.04 -6.09
C LEU A 422 -1.58 20.31 -5.17
N THR A 423 -2.19 19.22 -5.64
CA THR A 423 -3.08 18.39 -4.81
C THR A 423 -2.28 17.74 -3.67
N PHE A 424 -1.06 17.28 -3.92
CA PHE A 424 -0.20 16.76 -2.86
C PHE A 424 0.19 17.85 -1.86
N ALA A 425 0.69 19.00 -2.34
CA ALA A 425 1.07 20.14 -1.49
C ALA A 425 -0.10 20.65 -0.65
N SER A 426 -1.33 20.56 -1.17
CA SER A 426 -2.53 20.97 -0.44
C SER A 426 -2.81 20.17 0.84
N ALA A 427 -2.14 19.03 1.04
CA ALA A 427 -2.18 18.29 2.30
C ALA A 427 -1.63 19.12 3.49
N THR A 428 -0.81 20.15 3.24
CA THR A 428 -0.28 21.06 4.27
C THR A 428 -1.21 22.25 4.55
N SER A 429 -2.28 22.41 3.79
CA SER A 429 -3.25 23.49 3.97
C SER A 429 -4.39 23.00 4.86
N GLY A 430 -4.61 23.72 5.96
CA GLY A 430 -5.67 23.42 6.91
C GLY A 430 -7.08 23.76 6.40
N ASP A 431 -7.18 24.66 5.44
CA ASP A 431 -8.43 25.12 4.83
C ASP A 431 -8.60 24.51 3.42
N PHE A 432 -9.75 23.93 3.12
CA PHE A 432 -10.00 23.33 1.80
C PHE A 432 -10.16 24.36 0.66
N SER A 433 -9.73 25.61 0.86
CA SER A 433 -9.83 26.75 -0.06
C SER A 433 -9.08 26.49 -1.37
N TRP A 434 -7.95 25.76 -1.31
CA TRP A 434 -7.16 25.35 -2.47
C TRP A 434 -7.96 24.61 -3.55
N ARG A 435 -9.05 23.91 -3.17
CA ARG A 435 -9.90 23.17 -4.12
C ARG A 435 -10.53 24.09 -5.16
N ALA A 436 -10.85 25.33 -4.79
CA ALA A 436 -11.39 26.32 -5.72
C ALA A 436 -10.35 26.69 -6.79
N SER A 437 -9.10 26.89 -6.38
CA SER A 437 -7.98 27.26 -7.25
C SER A 437 -7.64 26.13 -8.24
N ILE A 438 -7.57 24.88 -7.79
CA ILE A 438 -7.23 23.73 -8.66
C ILE A 438 -8.39 23.36 -9.61
N ARG A 439 -9.65 23.64 -9.23
CA ARG A 439 -10.83 23.33 -10.08
C ARG A 439 -10.74 23.96 -11.47
N ARG A 440 -10.18 25.16 -11.59
CA ARG A 440 -9.98 25.84 -12.88
C ARG A 440 -8.99 25.10 -13.77
N LEU A 441 -7.89 24.58 -13.21
CA LEU A 441 -6.91 23.78 -13.94
C LEU A 441 -7.53 22.45 -14.43
N HIS A 442 -8.33 21.79 -13.58
CA HIS A 442 -9.10 20.61 -14.01
C HIS A 442 -10.15 20.94 -15.08
N ALA A 443 -10.77 22.12 -15.03
CA ALA A 443 -11.70 22.55 -16.07
C ALA A 443 -10.99 22.75 -17.42
N GLN A 444 -9.80 23.34 -17.45
CA GLN A 444 -8.99 23.45 -18.68
C GLN A 444 -8.63 22.08 -19.27
N LEU A 445 -8.31 21.10 -18.42
CA LEU A 445 -8.05 19.72 -18.85
C LEU A 445 -9.30 19.04 -19.44
N ARG A 446 -10.51 19.40 -18.97
CA ARG A 446 -11.79 18.88 -19.46
C ARG A 446 -12.28 19.61 -20.71
N GLY A 447 -12.15 20.93 -20.76
CA GLY A 447 -12.59 21.77 -21.89
C GLY A 447 -11.83 21.49 -23.19
N ARG A 448 -10.56 21.04 -23.10
CA ARG A 448 -9.80 20.57 -24.27
C ARG A 448 -10.25 19.20 -24.82
N ARG A 449 -11.24 18.55 -24.22
CA ARG A 449 -11.89 17.34 -24.77
C ARG A 449 -13.21 17.61 -25.49
N ASP A 450 -13.74 18.84 -25.43
CA ASP A 450 -15.03 19.19 -26.03
C ASP A 450 -14.85 20.37 -27.00
N PRO A 451 -14.63 20.10 -28.30
CA PRO A 451 -14.39 21.15 -29.29
C PRO A 451 -15.55 22.15 -29.44
N LYS A 452 -16.76 21.83 -28.96
CA LYS A 452 -17.94 22.71 -29.07
C LYS A 452 -17.99 23.84 -28.04
N LYS A 453 -17.20 23.78 -26.95
CA LYS A 453 -17.21 24.82 -25.90
C LYS A 453 -16.14 25.90 -26.05
N LEU A 454 -15.24 25.78 -27.04
CA LEU A 454 -14.22 26.80 -27.29
C LEU A 454 -14.79 28.09 -27.93
N ALA A 455 -15.98 28.03 -28.53
CA ALA A 455 -16.61 29.15 -29.24
C ALA A 455 -17.35 30.15 -28.33
N LEU A 456 -17.42 29.91 -27.01
CA LEU A 456 -18.15 30.76 -26.06
C LEU A 456 -17.22 31.53 -25.10
N LEU A 457 -15.90 31.55 -25.38
CA LEU A 457 -14.90 32.27 -24.59
C LEU A 457 -13.99 33.18 -25.44
N THR A 458 -14.36 33.44 -26.69
CA THR A 458 -14.00 34.66 -27.43
C THR A 458 -15.18 35.61 -27.35
#